data_AF-A0A8X6KPV8-F1
#
_entry.id   AF-A0A8X6KPV8-F1
#
_cell.length_a   1.000
_cell.length_b   1.000
_cell.length_c   1.000
_cell.angle_alpha   90.00
_cell.angle_beta   90.00
_cell.angle_gamma   90.00
#
_symmetry.space_group_name_H-M   'P 1'
#
loop_
_entity.id
_entity.type
_entity.pdbx_description
1 polymer ?
#
loop_
_entity_poly.entity_id
_entity_poly.type
_entity_poly.pdbx_seq_one_letter_code
_entity_poly.pdbx_strand_id
1 'polypeptide(L)' 'MLQDQAQCILGDYVRHKYPRQPTRFGRLLLLIPCLRAVSPQAVEKLFFKDTIGDIPIERLIGDMYHMERLE' A
#
# COMPACT_ATOMS: atom_id res chain seq x y z
N MET A 1 -4.37 13.09 7.80
CA MET A 1 -4.46 14.02 6.64
C MET A 1 -4.41 13.29 5.30
N LEU A 2 -3.30 12.65 4.89
CA LEU A 2 -3.24 11.96 3.58
C LEU A 2 -4.26 10.82 3.45
N GLN A 3 -4.39 10.00 4.49
CA GLN A 3 -5.35 8.89 4.49
C GLN A 3 -6.79 9.40 4.37
N ASP A 4 -7.15 10.44 5.13
CA ASP A 4 -8.49 11.04 5.10
C ASP A 4 -8.82 11.60 3.71
N GLN A 5 -7.85 12.30 3.09
CA GLN A 5 -7.97 12.81 1.73
C GLN A 5 -8.16 11.68 0.72
N ALA A 6 -7.36 10.61 0.80
CA ALA A 6 -7.50 9.45 -0.07
C ALA A 6 -8.86 8.77 0.08
N GLN A 7 -9.38 8.67 1.31
CA GLN A 7 -10.71 8.13 1.58
C GLN A 7 -11.83 9.02 1.00
N CYS A 8 -11.71 10.34 1.11
CA CYS A 8 -12.64 11.28 0.47
C CYS A 8 -12.66 11.09 -1.04
N ILE A 9 -11.49 11.12 -1.69
CA ILE A 9 -11.35 10.96 -3.15
C ILE A 9 -11.94 9.62 -3.61
N LEU A 10 -11.64 8.53 -2.91
CA LEU A 10 -12.19 7.21 -3.23
C LEU A 10 -13.72 7.17 -3.05
N GLY A 11 -14.22 7.77 -1.97
CA GLY A 11 -15.65 7.87 -1.69
C GLY A 11 -16.40 8.62 -2.81
N ASP A 12 -15.88 9.77 -3.22
CA ASP A 12 -16.44 10.57 -4.31
C ASP A 12 -16.40 9.81 -5.63
N TYR A 13 -15.28 9.19 -5.98
CA TYR A 13 -15.17 8.38 -7.19
C TYR A 13 -16.21 7.24 -7.20
N VAL A 14 -16.38 6.53 -6.08
CA VAL A 14 -17.36 5.44 -5.99
C VAL A 14 -18.79 5.93 -6.17
N ARG A 15 -19.16 7.06 -5.54
CA ARG A 15 -20.50 7.66 -5.68
C ARG A 15 -20.79 8.03 -7.13
N HIS A 16 -19.84 8.65 -7.82
CA HIS A 16 -20.01 9.09 -9.21
C HIS A 16 -20.01 7.92 -10.20
N LYS A 17 -19.07 6.97 -10.06
CA LYS A 17 -18.88 5.89 -11.03
C LYS A 17 -19.81 4.70 -10.82
N TYR A 18 -20.20 4.42 -9.57
CA TYR A 18 -20.99 3.25 -9.19
C TYR A 18 -22.23 3.63 -8.34
N PRO A 19 -23.14 4.50 -8.84
CA PRO A 19 -24.26 5.02 -8.05
C PRO A 19 -25.25 3.94 -7.59
N ARG A 20 -25.29 2.79 -8.27
CA ARG A 20 -26.13 1.62 -7.90
C ARG A 20 -25.50 0.70 -6.85
N GLN A 21 -24.30 1.03 -6.35
CA GLN A 21 -23.56 0.21 -5.38
C GLN A 21 -23.19 1.04 -4.12
N PRO A 22 -24.18 1.47 -3.30
CA PRO A 22 -23.96 2.40 -2.19
C PRO A 22 -23.01 1.87 -1.12
N THR A 23 -22.89 0.55 -0.97
CA THR A 23 -22.01 -0.10 0.02
C THR A 23 -20.59 -0.35 -0.49
N ARG A 24 -20.29 -0.07 -1.76
CA ARG A 24 -19.00 -0.41 -2.40
C ARG A 24 -17.83 0.24 -1.68
N PHE A 25 -17.95 1.52 -1.31
CA PHE A 25 -16.89 2.24 -0.60
C PHE A 25 -16.53 1.54 0.72
N GLY A 26 -17.53 1.25 1.55
CA GLY A 26 -17.32 0.54 2.82
C GLY A 26 -16.71 -0.85 2.62
N ARG A 27 -17.17 -1.61 1.62
CA ARG A 27 -16.59 -2.93 1.29
C ARG A 27 -15.12 -2.84 0.89
N LEU A 28 -14.72 -1.82 0.11
CA LEU A 28 -13.32 -1.61 -0.25
C LEU A 28 -12.47 -1.28 0.97
N LEU A 29 -12.96 -0.44 1.88
CA LEU A 29 -12.25 -0.13 3.13
C LEU A 29 -12.08 -1.37 4.03
N LEU A 30 -13.08 -2.26 4.08
CA LEU A 30 -13.00 -3.51 4.82
C LEU A 30 -11.98 -4.50 4.25
N LEU A 31 -11.56 -4.35 2.98
CA LEU A 31 -10.49 -5.17 2.40
C LEU A 31 -9.08 -4.69 2.79
N ILE A 32 -8.92 -3.42 3.19
CA ILE A 32 -7.59 -2.87 3.52
C ILE A 32 -6.93 -3.65 4.69
N PRO A 33 -7.62 -3.95 5.80
CA PRO A 33 -7.05 -4.79 6.86
C PRO A 33 -6.71 -6.21 6.39
N CYS A 34 -7.45 -6.77 5.43
CA CYS A 34 -7.17 -8.11 4.90
C CYS A 34 -5.81 -8.18 4.19
N LEU A 35 -5.29 -7.05 3.68
CA LEU A 35 -3.95 -7.00 3.10
C LEU A 35 -2.86 -7.33 4.14
N ARG A 36 -3.11 -7.10 5.43
CA ARG A 36 -2.19 -7.48 6.52
C ARG A 36 -2.06 -8.99 6.71
N ALA A 37 -2.94 -9.80 6.09
CA ALA A 37 -2.79 -11.24 6.08
C ALA A 37 -1.59 -11.70 5.24
N VAL A 38 -1.12 -10.85 4.31
CA VAL A 38 0.12 -11.09 3.57
C VAL A 38 1.28 -10.63 4.47
N SER A 39 2.13 -11.57 4.87
CA SER A 39 3.26 -11.24 5.74
C SER A 39 4.35 -10.49 4.98
N PRO A 40 5.09 -9.58 5.64
CA PRO A 40 6.25 -8.92 5.04
C PRO A 40 7.28 -9.90 4.47
N GLN A 41 7.52 -11.03 5.16
CA GLN A 41 8.46 -12.06 4.71
C GLN A 41 8.02 -12.73 3.41
N ALA A 42 6.71 -12.89 3.19
CA ALA A 42 6.20 -13.42 1.93
C ALA A 42 6.45 -12.44 0.78
N VAL A 43 6.27 -11.13 1.03
CA VAL A 43 6.56 -10.07 0.05
C VAL A 43 8.06 -10.02 -0.27
N GLU A 44 8.93 -10.03 0.74
CA GLU A 44 10.39 -10.08 0.57
C GLU A 44 10.84 -11.27 -0.27
N LYS A 45 10.36 -12.47 0.07
CA LYS A 45 10.72 -13.68 -0.64
C LYS A 45 10.27 -13.65 -2.10
N LEU A 46 9.05 -13.15 -2.36
CA LEU A 46 8.46 -13.19 -3.69
C LEU A 46 9.05 -12.16 -4.65
N PHE A 47 9.36 -10.96 -4.16
CA PHE A 47 9.74 -9.85 -5.03
C PHE A 47 11.22 -9.46 -4.94
N PHE A 48 11.90 -9.76 -3.83
CA PHE A 48 13.19 -9.15 -3.53
C PHE A 48 14.32 -10.17 -3.42
N LYS A 49 14.07 -11.35 -2.83
CA LYS A 49 15.13 -12.34 -2.51
C LYS A 49 16.07 -12.68 -3.67
N ASP A 50 15.55 -12.86 -4.89
CA ASP A 50 16.38 -13.21 -6.05
C ASP A 50 17.24 -12.04 -6.56
N THR A 51 16.85 -10.80 -6.24
CA THR A 51 17.56 -9.57 -6.68
C THR A 51 18.56 -9.10 -5.62
N ILE A 52 18.18 -9.12 -4.34
CA ILE A 52 18.95 -8.51 -3.25
C ILE A 52 19.60 -9.53 -2.31
N GLY A 53 19.35 -10.83 -2.53
CA GLY A 53 19.86 -11.90 -1.69
C GLY A 53 19.25 -11.86 -0.29
N ASP A 54 20.08 -12.03 0.72
CA ASP A 54 19.67 -12.02 2.13
C ASP A 54 19.76 -10.63 2.78
N ILE A 55 19.92 -9.57 1.98
CA ILE A 55 19.87 -8.19 2.47
C ILE A 55 18.40 -7.84 2.77
N PRO A 56 18.04 -7.41 4.00
CA PRO A 56 16.67 -7.00 4.31
C PRO A 56 16.24 -5.79 3.46
N ILE A 57 15.03 -5.83 2.89
CA ILE A 57 14.51 -4.75 2.03
C ILE A 57 14.43 -3.42 2.77
N GLU A 58 14.15 -3.46 4.08
CA GLU A 58 14.07 -2.30 4.98
C GLU A 58 15.38 -1.50 4.99
N ARG A 59 16.52 -2.20 4.93
CA ARG A 59 17.84 -1.56 4.86
C ARG A 59 18.02 -0.82 3.54
N LEU A 60 17.66 -1.44 2.42
CA LEU A 60 17.77 -0.82 1.11
C LEU A 60 16.86 0.41 0.98
N ILE A 61 15.62 0.32 1.46
CA ILE A 61 14.69 1.46 1.49
C ILE A 61 15.28 2.59 2.36
N GLY A 62 15.88 2.26 3.50
CA GLY A 62 16.58 3.22 4.34
C GLY A 62 17.74 3.90 3.59
N ASP A 63 18.60 3.10 2.96
CA ASP A 63 19.74 3.62 2.18
C ASP A 63 19.26 4.54 1.03
N MET A 64 18.20 4.16 0.31
CA MET A 64 17.59 4.99 -0.75
C MET A 64 17.07 6.32 -0.21
N TYR A 65 16.35 6.27 0.92
CA TYR A 65 15.79 7.47 1.54
C TYR A 65 16.87 8.43 2.09
N HIS A 66 17.99 7.89 2.54
CA HIS A 66 19.12 8.69 3.03
C HIS A 66 20.04 9.18 1.92
N MET A 67 20.14 8.46 0.79
CA MET A 67 20.86 8.91 -0.40
C MET A 67 20.24 10.17 -1.02
N GLU A 68 18.91 10.29 -1.06
CA GLU A 68 18.21 11.49 -1.58
C GLU A 68 18.49 12.77 -0.78
N ARG A 69 19.10 12.68 0.41
CA ARG A 69 19.41 13.84 1.27
C ARG A 69 20.84 14.37 1.11
N LEU A 70 21.63 13.77 0.21
CA LEU A 70 22.99 14.18 -0.11
C LEU A 70 23.07 15.07 -1.37
N GLU A 71 21.94 15.41 -1.98
CA GLU A 71 21.78 16.49 -2.97
C GLU A 71 20.96 17.65 -2.36
#